data_AF-A0A957DIH7-F1
#
_entry.id   AF-A0A957DIH7-F1
#
_cell.length_a   1.000
_cell.length_b   1.000
_cell.length_c   1.000
_cell.angle_alpha   90.00
_cell.angle_beta   90.00
_cell.angle_gamma   90.00
#
_symmetry.space_group_name_H-M   'P 1'
#
loop_
_entity.id
_entity.type
_entity.pdbx_description
1 polymer ?
#
loop_
_entity_poly.entity_id
_entity_poly.type
_entity_poly.pdbx_seq_one_letter_code
_entity_poly.pdbx_strand_id
1 'polypeptide(L)'
;AQAGQTYWYGLSGDGFEMGQYSVQTPDNGQMAQFSGSSYGSMTSVGDQMFQLFGDEGGGGGGLCGGPDGFGYTCVTSAYPSGPSYNFETLPSPTTVSLGDDQVSGAISFGFNFNYYGTDYSSFYISSNGFLTLLSGQSNGCCSGQPLPSTGSPNGTIAGWWEDLNPNYGGTIRYQLLGTYPYRRMLVEFNDIQHYGTGNAVTMQYKLYETTNNIEVHYAAAPSDGGNHSAGIENASGTIGLQYQYGTSNISAPVAVRYVYPKGPYIFYDTFEDGLSKWTPGGLWNLETQSETCGASKAPFPTPNQAAYYGQNNICNFDVGTTSGSLTLNNDVPIPPWATNVTLLFDSYEQSECGGDCFYDNRYVEISTNGGGSYTLLGEGNQEGVWYTRSFNLNSYIGQ
;
A
#
# COMPACT_ATOMS: atom_id res chain seq x y z
N ALA A 1 32.36 -2.63 -0.21
CA ALA A 1 31.20 -3.53 -0.24
C ALA A 1 31.17 -4.26 -1.58
N GLN A 2 30.83 -5.56 -1.59
CA GLN A 2 30.58 -6.39 -2.77
C GLN A 2 29.07 -6.43 -3.05
N ALA A 3 28.68 -6.66 -4.30
CA ALA A 3 27.28 -6.73 -4.72
C ALA A 3 26.53 -7.91 -4.06
N GLY A 4 25.22 -7.75 -3.84
CA GLY A 4 24.33 -8.78 -3.27
C GLY A 4 24.57 -9.13 -1.81
N GLN A 5 25.43 -8.38 -1.10
CA GLN A 5 25.80 -8.67 0.28
C GLN A 5 25.26 -7.60 1.23
N THR A 6 24.61 -8.06 2.30
CA THR A 6 24.14 -7.19 3.38
C THR A 6 25.34 -6.76 4.23
N TYR A 7 25.54 -5.45 4.36
CA TYR A 7 26.55 -4.88 5.24
C TYR A 7 25.87 -4.15 6.39
N TRP A 8 26.41 -4.31 7.60
CA TRP A 8 26.03 -3.46 8.73
C TRP A 8 27.08 -2.38 8.92
N TYR A 9 26.61 -1.17 9.22
CA TYR A 9 27.46 -0.04 9.57
C TYR A 9 27.18 0.33 11.02
N GLY A 10 28.25 0.35 11.82
CA GLY A 10 28.22 0.91 13.17
C GLY A 10 28.84 2.30 13.17
N LEU A 11 28.23 3.24 13.89
CA LEU A 11 28.90 4.46 14.33
C LEU A 11 29.42 4.20 15.74
N SER A 12 30.72 4.34 15.92
CA SER A 12 31.36 4.29 17.24
C SER A 12 32.05 5.61 17.49
N GLY A 13 31.86 6.15 18.70
CA GLY A 13 32.53 7.36 19.14
C GLY A 13 32.86 7.28 20.62
N ASP A 14 34.02 7.79 21.00
CA ASP A 14 34.51 7.84 22.39
C ASP A 14 34.34 9.22 23.05
N GLY A 15 33.53 10.07 22.43
CA GLY A 15 33.25 11.44 22.87
C GLY A 15 34.13 12.51 22.24
N PHE A 16 35.16 12.16 21.44
CA PHE A 16 36.03 13.14 20.75
C PHE A 16 36.14 12.93 19.24
N GLU A 17 36.01 11.69 18.73
CA GLU A 17 35.95 11.39 17.29
C GLU A 17 34.80 10.42 16.98
N MET A 18 34.22 10.54 15.77
CA MET A 18 33.30 9.53 15.22
C MET A 18 33.99 8.74 14.11
N GLY A 19 34.04 7.42 14.26
CA GLY A 19 34.49 6.50 13.22
C GLY A 19 33.32 5.70 12.62
N GLN A 20 33.30 5.56 11.29
CA GLN A 20 32.36 4.68 10.59
C GLN A 20 33.06 3.38 10.21
N TYR A 21 32.51 2.23 10.62
CA TYR A 21 33.04 0.91 10.27
C TYR A 21 31.96 0.03 9.65
N SER A 22 32.30 -0.69 8.58
CA SER A 22 31.43 -1.67 7.91
C SER A 22 31.89 -3.10 8.21
N VAL A 23 30.97 -3.99 8.59
CA VAL A 23 31.27 -5.42 8.83
C VAL A 23 30.35 -6.30 7.98
N GLN A 24 30.90 -7.39 7.43
CA GLN A 24 30.16 -8.41 6.68
C GLN A 24 29.48 -9.37 7.66
N THR A 25 28.22 -9.74 7.43
CA THR A 25 27.43 -10.55 8.36
C THR A 25 27.83 -12.03 8.41
N PRO A 26 27.64 -12.71 9.55
CA PRO A 26 27.29 -14.13 9.60
C PRO A 26 25.84 -14.33 9.13
N ASP A 27 25.55 -15.36 8.34
CA ASP A 27 24.25 -15.64 7.68
C ASP A 27 23.06 -15.96 8.63
N ASN A 28 23.11 -15.59 9.92
CA ASN A 28 22.14 -15.97 10.93
C ASN A 28 21.17 -14.85 11.34
N GLY A 29 21.21 -13.69 10.67
CA GLY A 29 20.29 -12.57 10.94
C GLY A 29 20.42 -11.95 12.34
N GLN A 30 21.48 -12.28 13.10
CA GLN A 30 21.76 -11.67 14.39
C GLN A 30 22.80 -10.55 14.24
N MET A 31 22.64 -9.46 14.98
CA MET A 31 23.63 -8.39 15.00
C MET A 31 24.97 -8.91 15.52
N ALA A 32 26.08 -8.53 14.87
CA ALA A 32 27.39 -8.66 15.46
C ALA A 32 27.46 -7.72 16.68
N GLN A 33 27.32 -8.28 17.88
CA GLN A 33 27.49 -7.51 19.11
C GLN A 33 28.97 -7.11 19.21
N PHE A 34 29.27 -5.82 19.20
CA PHE A 34 30.62 -5.32 19.50
C PHE A 34 30.96 -5.72 20.94
N SER A 35 31.71 -6.80 21.12
CA SER A 35 32.20 -7.24 22.43
C SER A 35 33.73 -7.23 22.43
N GLY A 36 34.28 -6.40 23.30
CA GLY A 36 35.72 -6.24 23.51
C GLY A 36 35.95 -5.46 24.80
N SER A 37 37.05 -5.74 25.49
CA SER A 37 37.38 -5.19 26.82
C SER A 37 37.67 -3.67 26.85
N SER A 38 37.48 -2.98 25.72
CA SER A 38 37.75 -1.54 25.58
C SER A 38 36.49 -0.65 25.59
N TYR A 39 35.28 -1.22 25.57
CA TYR A 39 34.03 -0.48 25.36
C TYR A 39 33.23 -0.26 26.65
N GLY A 40 33.87 0.32 27.66
CA GLY A 40 33.34 0.43 29.03
C GLY A 40 32.29 1.52 29.30
N SER A 41 31.81 2.27 28.31
CA SER A 41 30.98 3.47 28.57
C SER A 41 29.99 3.84 27.47
N MET A 42 29.29 2.88 26.88
CA MET A 42 28.08 3.18 26.08
C MET A 42 26.85 3.11 26.98
N THR A 43 26.43 4.24 27.57
CA THR A 43 25.28 4.29 28.51
C THR A 43 23.94 4.71 27.88
N SER A 44 23.87 4.85 26.55
CA SER A 44 22.59 4.99 25.85
C SER A 44 22.79 4.72 24.36
N VAL A 45 22.50 3.50 23.93
CA VAL A 45 22.31 3.21 22.50
C VAL A 45 20.82 3.40 22.25
N GLY A 46 20.46 4.47 21.54
CA GLY A 46 19.15 4.52 20.89
C GLY A 46 19.25 3.64 19.66
N ASP A 47 18.41 2.62 19.56
CA ASP A 47 18.30 1.80 18.36
C ASP A 47 17.93 2.70 17.19
N GLN A 48 18.89 2.96 16.31
CA GLN A 48 18.63 3.61 15.03
C GLN A 48 18.98 2.63 13.93
N MET A 49 17.94 2.07 13.31
CA MET A 49 18.10 1.36 12.05
C MET A 49 18.35 2.37 10.94
N PHE A 50 19.49 2.28 10.29
CA PHE A 50 19.75 2.92 9.01
C PHE A 50 19.80 1.82 7.95
N GLN A 51 18.77 1.76 7.10
CA GLN A 51 18.74 0.88 5.94
C GLN A 51 19.13 1.70 4.70
N LEU A 52 20.26 1.37 4.08
CA LEU A 52 20.66 1.91 2.79
C LEU A 52 20.32 0.87 1.72
N PHE A 53 19.37 1.20 0.84
CA PHE A 53 19.11 0.41 -0.36
C PHE A 53 20.12 0.82 -1.43
N GLY A 54 21.02 -0.08 -1.80
CA GLY A 54 21.83 0.04 -3.01
C GLY A 54 21.07 -0.62 -4.15
N ASP A 55 20.66 0.18 -5.13
CA ASP A 55 20.00 -0.32 -6.34
C ASP A 55 21.04 -1.10 -7.18
N GLU A 56 20.75 -2.35 -7.54
CA GLU A 56 21.51 -3.01 -8.59
C GLU A 56 21.13 -2.31 -9.89
N GLY A 57 22.02 -1.43 -10.34
CA GLY A 57 21.97 -0.80 -11.65
C GLY A 57 21.98 -1.85 -12.76
N GLY A 58 20.81 -2.40 -13.06
CA GLY A 58 20.48 -3.12 -14.27
C GLY A 58 20.06 -2.12 -15.35
N GLY A 59 21.00 -1.30 -15.84
CA GLY A 59 20.93 -0.72 -17.18
C GLY A 59 19.80 0.25 -17.52
N GLY A 60 19.37 1.14 -16.62
CA GLY A 60 18.50 2.27 -16.95
C GLY A 60 17.98 2.94 -15.68
N GLY A 61 18.52 4.11 -15.33
CA GLY A 61 18.32 4.73 -14.02
C GLY A 61 16.87 4.98 -13.63
N GLY A 62 16.54 4.62 -12.39
CA GLY A 62 15.23 4.87 -11.80
C GLY A 62 15.22 4.62 -10.30
N LEU A 63 15.18 5.70 -9.52
CA LEU A 63 15.22 5.70 -8.05
C LEU A 63 13.87 5.22 -7.46
N CYS A 64 13.58 3.93 -7.56
CA CYS A 64 12.49 3.31 -6.80
C CYS A 64 12.94 3.11 -5.34
N GLY A 65 12.72 4.13 -4.50
CA GLY A 65 13.13 4.08 -3.09
C GLY A 65 12.28 4.95 -2.16
N GLY A 66 11.84 6.13 -2.60
CA GLY A 66 11.05 7.07 -1.79
C GLY A 66 11.63 7.34 -0.38
N PRO A 67 10.84 7.90 0.55
CA PRO A 67 9.57 8.55 0.28
C PRO A 67 9.73 9.81 -0.60
N ASP A 68 8.73 10.15 -1.40
CA ASP A 68 8.65 11.48 -2.02
C ASP A 68 8.20 12.55 -0.99
N GLY A 69 8.08 13.81 -1.44
CA GLY A 69 7.67 14.93 -0.58
C GLY A 69 6.26 14.83 0.02
N PHE A 70 5.43 13.88 -0.43
CA PHE A 70 4.13 13.57 0.17
C PHE A 70 4.20 12.34 1.09
N GLY A 71 5.10 11.42 0.80
CA GLY A 71 5.34 10.21 1.58
C GLY A 71 5.18 8.90 0.80
N TYR A 72 4.83 8.93 -0.48
CA TYR A 72 4.76 7.70 -1.27
C TYR A 72 6.14 7.04 -1.29
N THR A 73 6.17 5.72 -1.15
CA THR A 73 7.39 4.92 -1.41
C THR A 73 7.19 4.03 -2.62
N CYS A 74 8.28 3.56 -3.22
CA CYS A 74 8.27 2.67 -4.37
C CYS A 74 9.00 1.37 -4.01
N VAL A 75 8.45 0.24 -4.41
CA VAL A 75 9.10 -1.07 -4.29
C VAL A 75 8.77 -1.94 -5.51
N THR A 76 9.73 -2.70 -6.01
CA THR A 76 9.54 -3.58 -7.16
C THR A 76 9.45 -5.05 -6.75
N SER A 77 8.95 -5.88 -7.67
CA SER A 77 8.93 -7.34 -7.53
C SER A 77 10.32 -7.99 -7.46
N ALA A 78 11.40 -7.23 -7.62
CA ALA A 78 12.76 -7.71 -7.40
C ALA A 78 13.07 -7.86 -5.89
N TYR A 79 12.30 -7.22 -5.02
CA TYR A 79 12.49 -7.25 -3.57
C TYR A 79 11.45 -8.15 -2.87
N PRO A 80 11.82 -8.88 -1.79
CA PRO A 80 10.88 -9.73 -1.05
C PRO A 80 9.66 -9.00 -0.48
N SER A 81 9.79 -7.70 -0.17
CA SER A 81 8.70 -6.84 0.31
C SER A 81 7.85 -6.24 -0.82
N GLY A 82 8.21 -6.50 -2.07
CA GLY A 82 7.55 -5.98 -3.25
C GLY A 82 6.25 -6.69 -3.63
N PRO A 83 5.53 -6.18 -4.64
CA PRO A 83 4.40 -6.90 -5.24
C PRO A 83 4.89 -8.17 -5.94
N SER A 84 4.04 -9.20 -5.97
CA SER A 84 4.24 -10.31 -6.89
C SER A 84 4.00 -9.83 -8.33
N TYR A 85 4.87 -10.19 -9.26
CA TYR A 85 4.58 -9.97 -10.68
C TYR A 85 3.46 -10.90 -11.16
N ASN A 86 2.28 -10.35 -11.45
CA ASN A 86 1.20 -11.06 -12.09
C ASN A 86 0.28 -10.13 -12.90
N PHE A 87 -0.13 -10.58 -14.09
CA PHE A 87 -1.27 -9.98 -14.78
C PHE A 87 -2.55 -10.67 -14.29
N GLU A 88 -3.52 -9.88 -13.90
CA GLU A 88 -4.83 -10.41 -13.53
C GLU A 88 -5.75 -10.41 -14.74
N THR A 89 -6.48 -11.51 -14.93
CA THR A 89 -7.47 -11.64 -15.99
C THR A 89 -8.63 -10.67 -15.77
N LEU A 90 -9.06 -9.97 -16.82
CA LEU A 90 -10.30 -9.19 -16.84
C LEU A 90 -11.42 -10.07 -17.42
N PRO A 91 -12.35 -10.65 -16.63
CA PRO A 91 -13.36 -11.57 -17.14
C PRO A 91 -14.45 -10.91 -17.99
N SER A 92 -14.67 -9.60 -17.80
CA SER A 92 -15.69 -8.83 -18.50
C SER A 92 -15.24 -7.38 -18.65
N PRO A 93 -14.18 -7.13 -19.45
CA PRO A 93 -13.58 -5.82 -19.58
C PRO A 93 -14.48 -4.87 -20.35
N THR A 94 -14.37 -3.58 -20.04
CA THR A 94 -14.80 -2.50 -20.96
C THR A 94 -13.61 -2.09 -21.82
N THR A 95 -13.77 -2.16 -23.14
CA THR A 95 -12.74 -1.68 -24.09
C THR A 95 -12.82 -0.17 -24.24
N VAL A 96 -11.66 0.49 -24.23
CA VAL A 96 -11.54 1.94 -24.45
C VAL A 96 -11.01 2.16 -25.86
N SER A 97 -11.81 2.77 -26.72
CA SER A 97 -11.42 3.07 -28.10
C SER A 97 -10.74 4.43 -28.15
N LEU A 98 -9.41 4.43 -28.19
CA LEU A 98 -8.58 5.61 -28.44
C LEU A 98 -7.82 5.40 -29.75
N GLY A 99 -7.68 6.47 -30.53
CA GLY A 99 -6.71 6.56 -31.60
C GLY A 99 -5.42 7.23 -31.11
N ASP A 100 -4.64 7.71 -32.07
CA ASP A 100 -3.44 8.49 -31.84
C ASP A 100 -3.74 9.78 -31.06
N ASP A 101 -2.94 10.09 -30.04
CA ASP A 101 -3.02 11.34 -29.28
C ASP A 101 -4.39 11.66 -28.67
N GLN A 102 -5.03 10.65 -28.08
CA GLN A 102 -6.34 10.79 -27.47
C GLN A 102 -6.32 10.52 -25.96
N VAL A 103 -7.19 11.25 -25.26
CA VAL A 103 -7.51 11.00 -23.86
C VAL A 103 -8.98 10.55 -23.78
N SER A 104 -9.25 9.53 -22.97
CA SER A 104 -10.62 9.04 -22.76
C SER A 104 -11.52 10.09 -22.09
N GLY A 105 -12.82 9.82 -22.07
CA GLY A 105 -13.71 10.45 -21.10
C GLY A 105 -13.39 10.00 -19.67
N ALA A 106 -14.06 10.60 -18.68
CA ALA A 106 -13.91 10.22 -17.28
C ALA A 106 -14.40 8.78 -17.05
N ILE A 107 -13.56 7.96 -16.43
CA ILE A 107 -13.87 6.59 -16.05
C ILE A 107 -14.00 6.55 -14.54
N SER A 108 -15.15 6.09 -14.04
CA SER A 108 -15.38 5.94 -12.60
C SER A 108 -14.52 4.83 -12.02
N PHE A 109 -13.86 5.11 -10.89
CA PHE A 109 -13.19 4.07 -10.09
C PHE A 109 -14.20 3.08 -9.49
N GLY A 110 -15.43 3.53 -9.23
CA GLY A 110 -16.42 2.81 -8.41
C GLY A 110 -16.18 2.93 -6.90
N PHE A 111 -15.08 3.58 -6.48
CA PHE A 111 -14.72 3.91 -5.10
C PHE A 111 -13.97 5.25 -5.06
N ASN A 112 -13.78 5.84 -3.88
CA ASN A 112 -12.92 7.01 -3.71
C ASN A 112 -11.46 6.54 -3.65
N PHE A 113 -10.64 6.99 -4.59
CA PHE A 113 -9.21 6.71 -4.63
C PHE A 113 -8.45 7.95 -4.17
N ASN A 114 -7.73 7.85 -3.06
CA ASN A 114 -6.93 8.96 -2.56
C ASN A 114 -5.57 8.99 -3.25
N TYR A 115 -5.24 10.11 -3.89
CA TYR A 115 -3.98 10.30 -4.58
C TYR A 115 -3.38 11.65 -4.18
N TYR A 116 -2.18 11.62 -3.58
CA TYR A 116 -1.53 12.81 -3.02
C TYR A 116 -2.44 13.63 -2.09
N GLY A 117 -3.25 12.95 -1.27
CA GLY A 117 -4.09 13.57 -0.25
C GLY A 117 -5.45 14.04 -0.75
N THR A 118 -5.74 13.89 -2.05
CA THR A 118 -7.02 14.28 -2.66
C THR A 118 -7.81 13.04 -3.06
N ASP A 119 -9.09 13.00 -2.73
CA ASP A 119 -9.99 11.92 -3.16
C ASP A 119 -10.47 12.16 -4.59
N TYR A 120 -10.25 11.17 -5.45
CA TYR A 120 -10.72 11.14 -6.84
C TYR A 120 -11.74 10.02 -7.03
N SER A 121 -12.86 10.34 -7.67
CA SER A 121 -13.90 9.37 -8.04
C SER A 121 -13.76 8.85 -9.48
N SER A 122 -12.89 9.47 -10.27
CA SER A 122 -12.65 9.11 -11.67
C SER A 122 -11.21 9.37 -12.09
N PHE A 123 -10.83 8.74 -13.20
CA PHE A 123 -9.56 8.90 -13.88
C PHE A 123 -9.76 8.96 -15.40
N TYR A 124 -8.70 9.28 -16.13
CA TYR A 124 -8.68 9.35 -17.58
C TYR A 124 -7.48 8.55 -18.09
N ILE A 125 -7.63 7.93 -19.25
CA ILE A 125 -6.60 7.13 -19.91
C ILE A 125 -6.09 7.91 -21.12
N SER A 126 -4.77 8.08 -21.24
CA SER A 126 -4.15 8.54 -22.47
C SER A 126 -3.77 7.36 -23.36
N SER A 127 -3.88 7.52 -24.68
CA SER A 127 -3.36 6.58 -25.68
C SER A 127 -1.87 6.31 -25.45
N ASN A 128 -1.16 7.36 -25.01
CA ASN A 128 0.28 7.43 -24.76
C ASN A 128 0.71 6.79 -23.44
N GLY A 129 -0.01 5.79 -22.94
CA GLY A 129 0.51 4.90 -21.90
C GLY A 129 0.57 5.45 -20.48
N PHE A 130 -0.24 6.47 -20.14
CA PHE A 130 -0.43 6.94 -18.77
C PHE A 130 -1.90 7.13 -18.38
N LEU A 131 -2.15 7.19 -17.08
CA LEU A 131 -3.41 7.66 -16.49
C LEU A 131 -3.23 9.07 -15.92
N THR A 132 -4.29 9.87 -15.90
CA THR A 132 -4.33 11.12 -15.13
C THR A 132 -5.60 11.18 -14.29
N LEU A 133 -5.51 11.77 -13.10
CA LEU A 133 -6.66 12.00 -12.24
C LEU A 133 -7.31 13.37 -12.46
N LEU A 134 -6.74 14.18 -13.35
CA LEU A 134 -7.22 15.52 -13.66
C LEU A 134 -7.99 15.55 -14.97
N SER A 135 -9.09 16.28 -15.00
CA SER A 135 -9.83 16.53 -16.24
C SER A 135 -9.07 17.47 -17.16
N GLY A 136 -9.21 17.26 -18.47
CA GLY A 136 -8.71 18.19 -19.50
C GLY A 136 -7.19 18.25 -19.66
N GLN A 137 -6.43 17.28 -19.14
CA GLN A 137 -5.00 17.19 -19.42
C GLN A 137 -4.73 16.82 -20.88
N SER A 138 -3.56 17.22 -21.39
CA SER A 138 -3.11 16.80 -22.71
C SER A 138 -2.85 15.29 -22.78
N ASN A 139 -2.89 14.74 -24.00
CA ASN A 139 -2.49 13.35 -24.28
C ASN A 139 -1.01 13.04 -24.03
N GLY A 140 -0.16 14.03 -23.72
CA GLY A 140 1.26 13.83 -23.45
C GLY A 140 2.08 13.45 -24.69
N CYS A 141 1.58 13.72 -25.90
CA CYS A 141 2.39 13.57 -27.10
C CYS A 141 3.66 14.42 -27.01
N CYS A 142 4.80 13.97 -27.49
CA CYS A 142 5.06 12.68 -28.17
C CYS A 142 6.28 12.02 -27.54
N SER A 143 6.43 12.21 -26.23
CA SER A 143 7.54 11.72 -25.45
C SER A 143 7.22 11.93 -23.97
N GLY A 144 7.66 11.00 -23.13
CA GLY A 144 7.59 11.19 -21.69
C GLY A 144 8.50 12.31 -21.19
N GLN A 145 8.28 12.73 -19.95
CA GLN A 145 9.10 13.73 -19.25
C GLN A 145 9.60 13.19 -17.90
N PRO A 146 10.67 13.78 -17.32
CA PRO A 146 11.06 13.47 -15.95
C PRO A 146 9.87 13.66 -14.99
N LEU A 147 9.72 12.77 -14.02
CA LEU A 147 8.66 12.83 -13.01
C LEU A 147 9.30 13.07 -11.64
N PRO A 148 8.82 14.04 -10.85
CA PRO A 148 7.75 14.99 -11.18
C PRO A 148 8.20 16.07 -12.19
N SER A 149 7.26 16.61 -12.96
CA SER A 149 7.46 17.79 -13.81
C SER A 149 6.21 18.68 -13.79
N THR A 150 6.40 19.99 -13.65
CA THR A 150 5.28 20.95 -13.69
C THR A 150 4.68 21.13 -15.10
N GLY A 151 5.32 20.57 -16.14
CA GLY A 151 4.83 20.60 -17.51
C GLY A 151 3.63 19.66 -17.69
N SER A 152 2.65 20.04 -18.50
CA SER A 152 1.47 19.19 -18.77
C SER A 152 1.85 17.94 -19.57
N PRO A 153 1.21 16.78 -19.31
CA PRO A 153 0.18 16.47 -18.30
C PRO A 153 0.69 16.44 -16.86
N ASN A 154 -0.21 16.72 -15.90
CA ASN A 154 0.02 16.61 -14.46
C ASN A 154 -0.98 15.63 -13.79
N GLY A 155 -0.75 15.30 -12.52
CA GLY A 155 -1.56 14.32 -11.79
C GLY A 155 -1.46 12.93 -12.42
N THR A 156 -0.28 12.64 -12.97
CA THR A 156 0.00 11.53 -13.88
C THR A 156 0.39 10.27 -13.10
N ILE A 157 -0.16 9.13 -13.49
CA ILE A 157 0.32 7.79 -13.15
C ILE A 157 0.83 7.21 -14.47
N ALA A 158 2.12 7.38 -14.73
CA ALA A 158 2.78 6.91 -15.94
C ALA A 158 3.26 5.47 -15.77
N GLY A 159 2.76 4.57 -16.61
CA GLY A 159 3.26 3.22 -16.71
C GLY A 159 4.40 3.17 -17.72
N TRP A 160 4.09 3.48 -18.98
CA TRP A 160 5.08 3.56 -20.04
C TRP A 160 4.73 4.70 -20.97
N TRP A 161 4.89 5.92 -20.47
CA TRP A 161 4.50 7.12 -21.17
C TRP A 161 5.50 7.48 -22.27
N GLU A 162 5.03 7.32 -23.50
CA GLU A 162 5.68 7.71 -24.76
C GLU A 162 4.60 7.91 -25.85
N ASP A 163 4.99 8.07 -27.11
CA ASP A 163 4.14 8.17 -28.30
C ASP A 163 3.60 6.77 -28.69
N LEU A 164 2.51 6.37 -28.03
CA LEU A 164 1.83 5.10 -28.28
C LEU A 164 0.55 5.31 -29.08
N ASN A 165 0.33 4.48 -30.09
CA ASN A 165 -0.77 4.63 -31.02
C ASN A 165 -1.58 3.33 -31.16
N PRO A 166 -2.75 3.23 -30.50
CA PRO A 166 -3.61 2.05 -30.59
C PRO A 166 -4.16 1.76 -31.98
N ASN A 167 -4.10 2.70 -32.95
CA ASN A 167 -4.50 2.42 -34.34
C ASN A 167 -3.59 1.40 -35.02
N TYR A 168 -2.35 1.23 -34.54
CA TYR A 168 -1.40 0.27 -35.10
C TYR A 168 -1.50 -1.13 -34.50
N GLY A 169 -2.24 -1.32 -33.40
CA GLY A 169 -2.45 -2.63 -32.79
C GLY A 169 -2.72 -2.58 -31.29
N GLY A 170 -3.15 -3.73 -30.78
CA GLY A 170 -3.43 -3.94 -29.36
C GLY A 170 -4.82 -3.49 -28.91
N THR A 171 -5.04 -3.54 -27.60
CA THR A 171 -6.31 -3.14 -26.97
C THR A 171 -6.07 -2.48 -25.62
N ILE A 172 -6.80 -1.40 -25.34
CA ILE A 172 -6.90 -0.79 -24.01
C ILE A 172 -8.21 -1.22 -23.36
N ARG A 173 -8.16 -1.74 -22.14
CA ARG A 173 -9.31 -2.29 -21.41
C ARG A 173 -9.26 -1.92 -19.95
N TYR A 174 -10.41 -1.80 -19.30
CA TYR A 174 -10.47 -1.69 -17.84
C TYR A 174 -11.58 -2.53 -17.23
N GLN A 175 -11.42 -2.88 -15.96
CA GLN A 175 -12.45 -3.54 -15.17
C GLN A 175 -12.26 -3.28 -13.68
N LEU A 176 -13.37 -2.96 -12.99
CA LEU A 176 -13.43 -2.99 -11.54
C LEU A 176 -13.61 -4.43 -11.07
N LEU A 177 -12.68 -4.92 -10.26
CA LEU A 177 -12.71 -6.27 -9.68
C LEU A 177 -12.73 -6.23 -8.15
N GLY A 178 -13.15 -7.34 -7.54
CA GLY A 178 -13.31 -7.46 -6.10
C GLY A 178 -14.68 -7.00 -5.58
N THR A 179 -14.84 -7.04 -4.27
CA THR A 179 -16.04 -6.60 -3.56
C THR A 179 -15.64 -5.55 -2.52
N TYR A 180 -16.53 -4.60 -2.23
CA TYR A 180 -16.26 -3.58 -1.21
C TYR A 180 -15.87 -4.24 0.12
N PRO A 181 -14.88 -3.70 0.86
CA PRO A 181 -14.05 -2.53 0.58
C PRO A 181 -12.71 -2.85 -0.13
N TYR A 182 -12.62 -4.01 -0.77
CA TYR A 182 -11.40 -4.58 -1.38
C TYR A 182 -11.46 -4.64 -2.89
N ARG A 183 -12.00 -3.60 -3.50
CA ARG A 183 -12.03 -3.50 -4.95
C ARG A 183 -10.68 -3.01 -5.46
N ARG A 184 -10.44 -3.27 -6.74
CA ARG A 184 -9.31 -2.72 -7.47
C ARG A 184 -9.73 -2.41 -8.89
N MET A 185 -9.34 -1.24 -9.37
CA MET A 185 -9.51 -0.87 -10.76
C MET A 185 -8.30 -1.37 -11.54
N LEU A 186 -8.54 -2.25 -12.51
CA LEU A 186 -7.53 -2.71 -13.45
C LEU A 186 -7.65 -1.90 -14.74
N VAL A 187 -6.52 -1.41 -15.25
CA VAL A 187 -6.43 -0.83 -16.60
C VAL A 187 -5.31 -1.55 -17.32
N GLU A 188 -5.61 -2.16 -18.45
CA GLU A 188 -4.67 -2.96 -19.22
C GLU A 188 -4.44 -2.34 -20.60
N PHE A 189 -3.16 -2.16 -20.93
CA PHE A 189 -2.68 -1.91 -22.28
C PHE A 189 -2.07 -3.23 -22.75
N ASN A 190 -2.69 -3.87 -23.72
CA ASN A 190 -2.23 -5.15 -24.25
C ASN A 190 -1.81 -4.99 -25.71
N ASP A 191 -0.52 -5.19 -26.00
CA ASP A 191 0.07 -5.17 -27.34
C ASP A 191 -0.08 -3.81 -28.07
N ILE A 192 -0.10 -2.70 -27.33
CA ILE A 192 -0.23 -1.35 -27.88
C ILE A 192 1.10 -0.96 -28.54
N GLN A 193 1.04 -0.55 -29.81
CA GLN A 193 2.24 -0.22 -30.57
C GLN A 193 2.74 1.20 -30.30
N HIS A 194 4.04 1.41 -30.46
CA HIS A 194 4.58 2.76 -30.62
C HIS A 194 4.09 3.38 -31.93
N TYR A 195 4.07 4.72 -31.99
CA TYR A 195 3.86 5.45 -33.22
C TYR A 195 4.93 5.04 -34.26
N GLY A 196 4.50 4.83 -35.50
CA GLY A 196 5.38 4.27 -36.54
C GLY A 196 5.48 2.73 -36.55
N THR A 197 4.74 2.04 -35.66
CA THR A 197 4.61 0.57 -35.50
C THR A 197 5.87 -0.17 -35.03
N GLY A 198 5.66 -1.35 -34.42
CA GLY A 198 6.70 -2.14 -33.76
C GLY A 198 6.78 -1.89 -32.26
N ASN A 199 7.62 -2.68 -31.55
CA ASN A 199 7.90 -2.52 -30.12
C ASN A 199 6.63 -2.45 -29.25
N ALA A 200 5.77 -3.47 -29.33
CA ALA A 200 4.51 -3.46 -28.62
C ALA A 200 4.67 -3.44 -27.08
N VAL A 201 3.87 -2.62 -26.42
CA VAL A 201 3.82 -2.45 -24.97
C VAL A 201 2.64 -3.26 -24.41
N THR A 202 2.93 -4.07 -23.40
CA THR A 202 1.94 -4.79 -22.59
C THR A 202 2.17 -4.49 -21.11
N MET A 203 1.25 -3.74 -20.51
CA MET A 203 1.26 -3.34 -19.11
C MET A 203 -0.14 -3.34 -18.49
N GLN A 204 -0.20 -3.50 -17.16
CA GLN A 204 -1.44 -3.47 -16.39
C GLN A 204 -1.29 -2.63 -15.13
N TYR A 205 -2.12 -1.59 -15.01
CA TYR A 205 -2.32 -0.83 -13.79
C TYR A 205 -3.28 -1.56 -12.85
N LYS A 206 -3.01 -1.49 -11.55
CA LYS A 206 -3.93 -1.89 -10.49
C LYS A 206 -3.98 -0.79 -9.43
N LEU A 207 -5.15 -0.17 -9.27
CA LEU A 207 -5.40 0.86 -8.26
C LEU A 207 -6.32 0.27 -7.19
N TYR A 208 -5.84 0.21 -5.94
CA TYR A 208 -6.48 -0.55 -4.87
C TYR A 208 -7.35 0.34 -3.99
N GLU A 209 -8.60 -0.06 -3.79
CA GLU A 209 -9.50 0.53 -2.79
C GLU A 209 -8.90 0.37 -1.38
N THR A 210 -9.24 1.31 -0.49
CA THR A 210 -8.81 1.36 0.93
C THR A 210 -7.32 1.64 1.14
N THR A 211 -6.44 0.88 0.52
CA THR A 211 -4.99 1.06 0.66
C THR A 211 -4.46 2.24 -0.14
N ASN A 212 -5.16 2.62 -1.22
CA ASN A 212 -4.74 3.64 -2.18
C ASN A 212 -3.37 3.37 -2.84
N ASN A 213 -2.89 2.12 -2.74
CA ASN A 213 -1.68 1.69 -3.42
C ASN A 213 -1.93 1.62 -4.93
N ILE A 214 -0.85 1.83 -5.68
CA ILE A 214 -0.84 1.72 -7.14
C ILE A 214 0.19 0.64 -7.49
N GLU A 215 -0.18 -0.28 -8.37
CA GLU A 215 0.77 -1.18 -9.02
C GLU A 215 0.74 -0.97 -10.53
N VAL A 216 1.92 -1.07 -11.15
CA VAL A 216 2.07 -1.19 -12.60
C VAL A 216 2.89 -2.45 -12.89
N HIS A 217 2.29 -3.35 -13.65
CA HIS A 217 2.91 -4.60 -14.07
C HIS A 217 3.30 -4.51 -15.53
N TYR A 218 4.54 -4.85 -15.85
CA TYR A 218 5.09 -4.80 -17.20
C TYR A 218 5.38 -6.22 -17.68
N ALA A 219 4.69 -6.67 -18.73
CA ALA A 219 5.05 -7.91 -19.42
C ALA A 219 6.03 -7.62 -20.57
N ALA A 220 5.82 -6.52 -21.27
CA ALA A 220 6.70 -6.00 -22.30
C ALA A 220 6.64 -4.47 -22.30
N ALA A 221 7.79 -3.83 -22.13
CA ALA A 221 7.95 -2.38 -22.28
C ALA A 221 9.25 -2.12 -23.07
N PRO A 222 9.25 -2.46 -24.37
CA PRO A 222 10.37 -2.21 -25.27
C PRO A 222 10.55 -0.71 -25.52
N SER A 223 11.71 -0.34 -26.06
CA SER A 223 12.01 1.02 -26.47
C SER A 223 12.08 1.10 -27.99
N ASP A 224 11.58 2.20 -28.54
CA ASP A 224 11.74 2.65 -29.93
C ASP A 224 12.89 3.66 -30.11
N GLY A 225 13.56 4.04 -29.01
CA GLY A 225 14.60 5.06 -28.96
C GLY A 225 14.14 6.42 -28.43
N GLY A 226 12.83 6.65 -28.27
CA GLY A 226 12.25 7.82 -27.61
C GLY A 226 12.46 7.82 -26.09
N ASN A 227 12.16 8.93 -25.41
CA ASN A 227 12.17 8.94 -23.94
C ASN A 227 10.84 8.41 -23.39
N HIS A 228 10.95 7.38 -22.57
CA HIS A 228 9.84 6.72 -21.88
C HIS A 228 9.78 7.21 -20.43
N SER A 229 8.60 7.38 -19.87
CA SER A 229 8.43 7.71 -18.45
C SER A 229 7.58 6.68 -17.72
N ALA A 230 8.07 6.24 -16.57
CA ALA A 230 7.33 5.43 -15.61
C ALA A 230 7.45 6.07 -14.23
N GLY A 231 6.33 6.28 -13.55
CA GLY A 231 6.32 7.05 -12.31
C GLY A 231 4.93 7.54 -11.91
N ILE A 232 4.88 8.26 -10.80
CA ILE A 232 3.70 8.98 -10.32
C ILE A 232 4.08 10.42 -9.98
N GLU A 233 3.14 11.34 -10.17
CA GLU A 233 3.27 12.73 -9.70
C GLU A 233 1.93 13.32 -9.27
N ASN A 234 2.00 14.30 -8.37
CA ASN A 234 0.85 15.02 -7.84
C ASN A 234 0.19 15.94 -8.88
N ALA A 235 -0.95 16.53 -8.51
CA ALA A 235 -1.75 17.37 -9.39
C ALA A 235 -1.03 18.63 -9.91
N SER A 236 0.04 19.08 -9.24
CA SER A 236 0.84 20.23 -9.64
C SER A 236 2.16 19.86 -10.36
N GLY A 237 2.49 18.57 -10.47
CA GLY A 237 3.75 18.11 -11.05
C GLY A 237 4.99 18.53 -10.24
N THR A 238 4.85 18.74 -8.94
CA THR A 238 5.96 19.20 -8.06
C THR A 238 6.46 18.13 -7.11
N ILE A 239 5.68 17.07 -6.89
CA ILE A 239 6.02 15.95 -6.00
C ILE A 239 5.70 14.67 -6.76
N GLY A 240 6.63 13.71 -6.76
CA GLY A 240 6.50 12.49 -7.53
C GLY A 240 7.59 11.47 -7.23
N LEU A 241 7.38 10.26 -7.73
CA LEU A 241 8.37 9.19 -7.79
C LEU A 241 8.56 8.76 -9.23
N GLN A 242 9.81 8.69 -9.67
CA GLN A 242 10.18 8.19 -10.99
C GLN A 242 10.77 6.79 -10.87
N TYR A 243 10.08 5.83 -11.48
CA TYR A 243 10.60 4.48 -11.67
C TYR A 243 11.51 4.40 -12.89
N GLN A 244 11.22 5.11 -13.98
CA GLN A 244 12.09 5.10 -15.16
C GLN A 244 11.96 6.42 -15.94
N TYR A 245 13.09 6.87 -16.48
CA TYR A 245 13.14 7.89 -17.51
C TYR A 245 14.30 7.66 -18.47
N GLY A 246 14.04 7.86 -19.76
CA GLY A 246 15.04 7.82 -20.81
C GLY A 246 14.70 6.78 -21.87
N THR A 247 15.71 6.39 -22.65
CA THR A 247 15.51 5.61 -23.88
C THR A 247 15.68 4.10 -23.70
N SER A 248 15.97 3.62 -22.49
CA SER A 248 16.12 2.20 -22.22
C SER A 248 14.76 1.50 -22.12
N ASN A 249 14.71 0.22 -22.48
CA ASN A 249 13.54 -0.63 -22.23
C ASN A 249 13.47 -1.09 -20.76
N ILE A 250 12.35 -1.68 -20.37
CA ILE A 250 12.28 -2.59 -19.20
C ILE A 250 12.55 -4.00 -19.73
N SER A 251 13.73 -4.54 -19.41
CA SER A 251 14.26 -5.76 -20.06
C SER A 251 13.68 -7.08 -19.55
N ALA A 252 12.96 -7.07 -18.42
CA ALA A 252 12.38 -8.26 -17.81
C ALA A 252 11.00 -7.95 -17.21
N PRO A 253 10.10 -8.95 -17.13
CA PRO A 253 8.82 -8.74 -16.49
C PRO A 253 8.98 -8.29 -15.03
N VAL A 254 8.32 -7.21 -14.66
CA VAL A 254 8.46 -6.58 -13.33
C VAL A 254 7.13 -5.95 -12.91
N ALA A 255 6.89 -5.92 -11.61
CA ALA A 255 5.83 -5.14 -11.02
C ALA A 255 6.42 -4.04 -10.13
N VAL A 256 5.86 -2.84 -10.22
CA VAL A 256 6.26 -1.69 -9.42
C VAL A 256 5.06 -1.26 -8.59
N ARG A 257 5.21 -1.20 -7.27
CA ARG A 257 4.19 -0.72 -6.34
C ARG A 257 4.58 0.63 -5.79
N TYR A 258 3.71 1.61 -5.95
CA TYR A 258 3.74 2.87 -5.22
C TYR A 258 2.84 2.73 -3.99
N VAL A 259 3.45 2.76 -2.81
CA VAL A 259 2.76 2.58 -1.54
C VAL A 259 2.28 3.94 -1.07
N TYR A 260 0.97 4.09 -0.91
CA TYR A 260 0.39 5.30 -0.36
C TYR A 260 0.91 5.49 1.07
N PRO A 261 1.38 6.69 1.47
CA PRO A 261 1.76 6.94 2.84
C PRO A 261 0.51 6.82 3.71
N LYS A 262 0.40 5.70 4.42
CA LYS A 262 -0.40 5.70 5.63
C LYS A 262 0.25 6.76 6.51
N GLY A 263 -0.48 7.83 6.82
CA GLY A 263 0.01 8.85 7.75
C GLY A 263 0.57 8.20 9.02
N PRO A 264 1.38 8.91 9.82
CA PRO A 264 1.90 8.34 11.06
C PRO A 264 0.75 7.71 11.83
N TYR A 265 0.89 6.43 12.17
CA TYR A 265 -0.10 5.76 12.99
C TYR A 265 -0.19 6.54 14.31
N ILE A 266 -1.30 7.25 14.51
CA ILE A 266 -1.61 7.86 15.80
C ILE A 266 -1.87 6.78 16.85
N PHE A 267 -2.29 5.60 16.39
CA PHE A 267 -2.40 4.36 17.14
C PHE A 267 -2.23 3.17 16.18
N TYR A 268 -1.59 2.11 16.66
CA TYR A 268 -1.45 0.85 15.94
C TYR A 268 -1.32 -0.32 16.92
N ASP A 269 -1.93 -1.44 16.57
CA ASP A 269 -1.79 -2.70 17.28
C ASP A 269 -1.94 -3.89 16.33
N THR A 270 -1.12 -4.91 16.52
CA THR A 270 -1.17 -6.20 15.80
C THR A 270 -1.60 -7.34 16.72
N PHE A 271 -1.76 -7.08 18.02
CA PHE A 271 -1.92 -8.06 19.08
C PHE A 271 -0.73 -9.01 19.27
N GLU A 272 0.39 -8.82 18.56
CA GLU A 272 1.60 -9.66 18.71
C GLU A 272 2.32 -9.42 20.06
N ASP A 273 2.07 -8.26 20.68
CA ASP A 273 2.47 -7.94 22.06
C ASP A 273 1.33 -8.26 23.07
N GLY A 274 0.42 -9.16 22.70
CA GLY A 274 -0.79 -9.51 23.44
C GLY A 274 -1.79 -8.37 23.56
N LEU A 275 -2.62 -8.40 24.62
CA LEU A 275 -3.67 -7.40 24.88
C LEU A 275 -3.16 -6.22 25.72
N SER A 276 -1.86 -5.90 25.71
CA SER A 276 -1.25 -4.91 26.63
C SER A 276 -1.85 -3.49 26.52
N LYS A 277 -2.38 -3.12 25.34
CA LYS A 277 -3.05 -1.83 25.10
C LYS A 277 -4.54 -1.86 25.38
N TRP A 278 -5.09 -3.01 25.75
CA TRP A 278 -6.52 -3.24 25.88
C TRP A 278 -6.90 -3.80 27.25
N THR A 279 -8.10 -3.49 27.69
CA THR A 279 -8.78 -4.10 28.83
C THR A 279 -9.86 -5.03 28.26
N PRO A 280 -9.64 -6.35 28.26
CA PRO A 280 -10.66 -7.31 27.88
C PRO A 280 -11.74 -7.43 28.97
N GLY A 281 -13.00 -7.40 28.56
CA GLY A 281 -14.17 -7.69 29.38
C GLY A 281 -15.00 -8.82 28.78
N GLY A 282 -15.71 -9.57 29.62
CA GLY A 282 -16.47 -10.73 29.16
C GLY A 282 -15.56 -11.84 28.63
N LEU A 283 -15.82 -12.33 27.41
CA LEU A 283 -15.07 -13.44 26.78
C LEU A 283 -13.94 -12.98 25.86
N TRP A 284 -13.53 -11.71 25.89
CA TRP A 284 -12.35 -11.25 25.14
C TRP A 284 -11.07 -11.86 25.71
N ASN A 285 -10.29 -12.48 24.84
CA ASN A 285 -9.02 -13.12 25.16
C ASN A 285 -8.05 -13.01 23.97
N LEU A 286 -6.79 -13.38 24.19
CA LEU A 286 -5.79 -13.51 23.13
C LEU A 286 -5.85 -14.93 22.59
N GLU A 287 -5.81 -15.08 21.27
CA GLU A 287 -5.78 -16.37 20.59
C GLU A 287 -4.66 -16.36 19.54
N THR A 288 -4.03 -17.51 19.33
CA THR A 288 -2.93 -17.69 18.37
C THR A 288 -3.30 -18.63 17.24
N GLN A 289 -2.65 -18.51 16.08
CA GLN A 289 -2.89 -19.43 14.95
C GLN A 289 -2.62 -20.91 15.28
N SER A 290 -1.86 -21.19 16.36
CA SER A 290 -1.56 -22.55 16.82
C SER A 290 -2.60 -23.15 17.78
N GLU A 291 -3.42 -22.31 18.41
CA GLU A 291 -4.43 -22.75 19.36
C GLU A 291 -5.71 -23.21 18.63
N THR A 292 -6.54 -24.01 19.30
CA THR A 292 -7.67 -24.72 18.68
C THR A 292 -8.61 -23.77 17.92
N CYS A 293 -8.89 -22.60 18.48
CA CYS A 293 -9.85 -21.67 17.89
C CYS A 293 -9.18 -20.82 16.81
N GLY A 294 -7.97 -20.35 17.06
CA GLY A 294 -7.20 -19.56 16.10
C GLY A 294 -6.81 -20.35 14.86
N ALA A 295 -6.39 -21.61 15.02
CA ALA A 295 -6.10 -22.51 13.92
C ALA A 295 -7.29 -22.69 12.96
N SER A 296 -8.53 -22.65 13.49
CA SER A 296 -9.73 -22.75 12.66
C SER A 296 -10.01 -21.51 11.81
N LYS A 297 -9.39 -20.36 12.14
CA LYS A 297 -9.57 -19.05 11.46
C LYS A 297 -8.29 -18.56 10.79
N ALA A 298 -7.22 -19.36 10.82
CA ALA A 298 -5.96 -19.05 10.17
C ALA A 298 -6.10 -19.07 8.63
N PRO A 299 -5.24 -18.35 7.89
CA PRO A 299 -4.23 -17.42 8.41
C PRO A 299 -4.87 -16.15 8.98
N PHE A 300 -4.33 -15.66 10.10
CA PHE A 300 -4.66 -14.34 10.59
C PHE A 300 -4.01 -13.27 9.68
N PRO A 301 -4.56 -12.05 9.65
CA PRO A 301 -3.97 -10.91 8.93
C PRO A 301 -2.56 -10.55 9.44
N THR A 302 -2.30 -10.77 10.73
CA THR A 302 -0.98 -10.69 11.36
C THR A 302 -0.45 -12.09 11.65
N PRO A 303 0.87 -12.31 11.69
CA PRO A 303 1.40 -13.67 11.55
C PRO A 303 1.05 -14.64 12.69
N ASN A 304 0.83 -14.19 13.93
CA ASN A 304 0.74 -15.15 15.05
C ASN A 304 -0.46 -14.96 15.99
N GLN A 305 -0.94 -13.73 16.23
CA GLN A 305 -1.90 -13.47 17.31
C GLN A 305 -3.06 -12.56 16.90
N ALA A 306 -4.22 -12.75 17.53
CA ALA A 306 -5.39 -11.89 17.38
C ALA A 306 -6.20 -11.81 18.69
N ALA A 307 -6.92 -10.71 18.89
CA ALA A 307 -7.96 -10.66 19.92
C ALA A 307 -9.17 -11.50 19.48
N TYR A 308 -9.67 -12.35 20.38
CA TYR A 308 -10.75 -13.28 20.14
C TYR A 308 -11.84 -13.13 21.20
N TYR A 309 -13.11 -13.18 20.78
CA TYR A 309 -14.24 -13.23 21.70
C TYR A 309 -14.84 -14.64 21.69
N GLY A 310 -14.65 -15.37 22.78
CA GLY A 310 -15.15 -16.73 22.92
C GLY A 310 -14.44 -17.50 24.03
N GLN A 311 -14.88 -18.73 24.28
CA GLN A 311 -14.29 -19.61 25.27
C GLN A 311 -13.08 -20.35 24.66
N ASN A 312 -11.91 -20.21 25.31
CA ASN A 312 -10.67 -20.85 24.86
C ASN A 312 -10.86 -22.37 24.72
N ASN A 313 -10.36 -22.93 23.62
CA ASN A 313 -10.44 -24.35 23.26
C ASN A 313 -11.85 -24.92 23.01
N ILE A 314 -12.92 -24.15 23.21
CA ILE A 314 -14.30 -24.56 22.91
C ILE A 314 -14.80 -23.83 21.65
N CYS A 315 -14.26 -22.63 21.38
CA CYS A 315 -14.48 -21.85 20.16
C CYS A 315 -15.94 -21.42 19.95
N ASN A 316 -16.64 -21.19 21.05
CA ASN A 316 -18.02 -20.71 21.13
C ASN A 316 -18.10 -19.53 22.09
N PHE A 317 -19.24 -18.85 22.13
CA PHE A 317 -19.52 -17.76 23.07
C PHE A 317 -20.89 -17.92 23.77
N ASP A 318 -21.59 -19.02 23.49
CA ASP A 318 -22.91 -19.34 24.03
C ASP A 318 -22.80 -19.89 25.47
N VAL A 319 -22.77 -18.98 26.43
CA VAL A 319 -22.93 -19.28 27.86
C VAL A 319 -24.19 -18.63 28.44
N GLY A 320 -25.23 -18.45 27.61
CA GLY A 320 -26.43 -17.68 27.93
C GLY A 320 -26.28 -16.21 27.54
N THR A 321 -26.66 -15.26 28.41
CA THR A 321 -26.48 -13.83 28.13
C THR A 321 -25.01 -13.45 28.31
N THR A 322 -24.31 -13.20 27.21
CA THR A 322 -22.94 -12.68 27.24
C THR A 322 -22.88 -11.24 26.78
N SER A 323 -22.06 -10.45 27.46
CA SER A 323 -21.68 -9.12 27.03
C SER A 323 -20.24 -8.86 27.47
N GLY A 324 -19.51 -8.11 26.69
CA GLY A 324 -18.12 -7.80 26.96
C GLY A 324 -17.60 -6.79 25.96
N SER A 325 -16.53 -6.10 26.34
CA SER A 325 -15.88 -5.11 25.52
C SER A 325 -14.38 -5.39 25.45
N LEU A 326 -13.75 -5.01 24.35
CA LEU A 326 -12.31 -4.87 24.28
C LEU A 326 -12.03 -3.37 24.22
N THR A 327 -11.63 -2.79 25.35
CA THR A 327 -11.56 -1.34 25.51
C THR A 327 -10.10 -0.88 25.53
N LEU A 328 -9.76 0.20 24.83
CA LEU A 328 -8.40 0.77 24.90
C LEU A 328 -8.08 1.26 26.31
N ASN A 329 -6.85 1.02 26.75
CA ASN A 329 -6.38 1.42 28.08
C ASN A 329 -6.11 2.92 28.18
N ASN A 330 -5.76 3.56 27.06
CA ASN A 330 -5.42 4.97 26.99
C ASN A 330 -6.12 5.61 25.80
N ASP A 331 -6.52 6.87 25.96
CA ASP A 331 -7.06 7.67 24.88
C ASP A 331 -6.00 7.90 23.79
N VAL A 332 -6.45 7.94 22.53
CA VAL A 332 -5.60 8.21 21.37
C VAL A 332 -5.84 9.66 20.94
N PRO A 333 -4.89 10.59 21.16
CA PRO A 333 -5.08 11.97 20.77
C PRO A 333 -5.10 12.10 19.26
N ILE A 334 -6.16 12.69 18.71
CA ILE A 334 -6.29 12.88 17.27
C ILE A 334 -5.71 14.27 16.92
N PRO A 335 -4.60 14.33 16.16
CA PRO A 335 -3.90 15.60 15.96
C PRO A 335 -4.77 16.64 15.25
N PRO A 336 -4.77 17.92 15.70
CA PRO A 336 -5.59 18.97 15.10
C PRO A 336 -5.14 19.39 13.69
N TRP A 337 -3.93 19.00 13.29
CA TRP A 337 -3.40 19.21 11.94
C TRP A 337 -3.74 18.07 10.98
N ALA A 338 -4.36 16.98 11.46
CA ALA A 338 -4.76 15.88 10.59
C ALA A 338 -5.82 16.37 9.59
N THR A 339 -5.69 15.95 8.34
CA THR A 339 -6.66 16.26 7.26
C THR A 339 -7.54 15.07 6.94
N ASN A 340 -7.12 13.86 7.32
CA ASN A 340 -7.89 12.63 7.22
C ASN A 340 -7.46 11.69 8.36
N VAL A 341 -8.43 11.14 9.09
CA VAL A 341 -8.22 10.17 10.17
C VAL A 341 -9.19 9.02 9.93
N THR A 342 -8.64 7.82 9.80
CA THR A 342 -9.42 6.61 9.55
C THR A 342 -9.00 5.53 10.53
N LEU A 343 -9.97 4.88 11.18
CA LEU A 343 -9.76 3.64 11.93
C LEU A 343 -9.85 2.46 10.96
N LEU A 344 -8.78 1.67 10.87
CA LEU A 344 -8.67 0.50 10.02
C LEU A 344 -8.27 -0.71 10.86
N PHE A 345 -8.99 -1.83 10.72
CA PHE A 345 -8.61 -3.10 11.34
C PHE A 345 -9.23 -4.29 10.60
N ASP A 346 -8.57 -5.43 10.65
CA ASP A 346 -9.11 -6.67 10.12
C ASP A 346 -9.96 -7.40 11.17
N SER A 347 -11.03 -8.03 10.71
CA SER A 347 -12.06 -8.65 11.53
C SER A 347 -12.52 -9.97 10.93
N TYR A 348 -12.79 -10.95 11.79
CA TYR A 348 -13.47 -12.19 11.45
C TYR A 348 -14.64 -12.38 12.40
N GLU A 349 -15.80 -12.77 11.88
CA GLU A 349 -16.98 -13.08 12.70
C GLU A 349 -17.72 -14.32 12.17
N GLN A 350 -18.35 -15.02 13.10
CA GLN A 350 -19.25 -16.14 12.88
C GLN A 350 -20.33 -16.08 13.96
N SER A 351 -21.18 -15.08 13.84
CA SER A 351 -22.39 -14.89 14.64
C SER A 351 -23.54 -15.72 14.04
N GLU A 352 -24.67 -15.84 14.73
CA GLU A 352 -25.91 -16.35 14.13
C GLU A 352 -26.60 -15.29 13.22
N CYS A 353 -25.84 -14.44 12.50
CA CYS A 353 -26.43 -13.31 11.80
C CYS A 353 -26.88 -13.66 10.38
N GLY A 354 -28.11 -14.19 10.29
CA GLY A 354 -28.86 -14.36 9.05
C GLY A 354 -29.49 -13.07 8.48
N GLY A 355 -28.88 -11.90 8.71
CA GLY A 355 -29.28 -10.61 8.12
C GLY A 355 -30.10 -9.66 9.01
N ASP A 356 -30.46 -10.01 10.25
CA ASP A 356 -31.11 -9.09 11.21
C ASP A 356 -30.35 -8.85 12.54
N CYS A 357 -29.26 -9.60 12.76
CA CYS A 357 -28.36 -9.58 13.93
C CYS A 357 -29.07 -9.36 15.29
N PHE A 358 -30.25 -9.91 15.55
CA PHE A 358 -30.98 -9.52 16.77
C PHE A 358 -30.31 -9.99 18.10
N TYR A 359 -29.54 -11.07 18.08
CA TYR A 359 -29.00 -11.70 19.30
C TYR A 359 -27.48 -11.52 19.44
N ASP A 360 -26.72 -11.95 18.43
CA ASP A 360 -25.26 -11.94 18.46
C ASP A 360 -24.71 -10.67 17.83
N ASN A 361 -24.72 -9.59 18.62
CA ASN A 361 -24.27 -8.29 18.16
C ASN A 361 -22.84 -7.97 18.54
N ARG A 362 -22.12 -7.35 17.60
CA ARG A 362 -20.84 -6.71 17.84
C ARG A 362 -20.84 -5.30 17.29
N TYR A 363 -20.47 -4.37 18.15
CA TYR A 363 -20.39 -2.95 17.83
C TYR A 363 -18.96 -2.46 17.85
N VAL A 364 -18.69 -1.47 17.02
CA VAL A 364 -17.51 -0.61 17.14
C VAL A 364 -18.02 0.74 17.58
N GLU A 365 -17.54 1.21 18.71
CA GLU A 365 -17.96 2.45 19.32
C GLU A 365 -16.75 3.32 19.65
N ILE A 366 -16.96 4.63 19.68
CA ILE A 366 -15.94 5.61 20.08
C ILE A 366 -16.44 6.44 21.25
N SER A 367 -15.55 6.73 22.19
CA SER A 367 -15.80 7.64 23.31
C SER A 367 -14.85 8.82 23.22
N THR A 368 -15.36 10.01 23.54
CA THR A 368 -14.61 11.28 23.55
C THR A 368 -14.52 11.87 24.95
N ASN A 369 -14.96 11.13 25.96
CA ASN A 369 -15.02 11.57 27.36
C ASN A 369 -14.50 10.49 28.33
N GLY A 370 -13.49 9.72 27.91
CA GLY A 370 -12.85 8.69 28.73
C GLY A 370 -13.79 7.54 29.13
N GLY A 371 -14.73 7.18 28.25
CA GLY A 371 -15.67 6.07 28.46
C GLY A 371 -16.96 6.43 29.18
N GLY A 372 -17.27 7.71 29.40
CA GLY A 372 -18.53 8.15 30.00
C GLY A 372 -19.74 7.98 29.08
N SER A 373 -19.54 8.10 27.77
CA SER A 373 -20.54 7.83 26.73
C SER A 373 -19.88 7.36 25.45
N TYR A 374 -20.62 6.61 24.64
CA TYR A 374 -20.14 5.98 23.41
C TYR A 374 -21.02 6.36 22.21
N THR A 375 -20.39 6.57 21.06
CA THR A 375 -21.05 6.78 19.77
C THR A 375 -20.79 5.56 18.90
N LEU A 376 -21.86 4.96 18.36
CA LEU A 376 -21.76 3.83 17.44
C LEU A 376 -21.14 4.25 16.11
N LEU A 377 -20.05 3.59 15.72
CA LEU A 377 -19.43 3.73 14.40
C LEU A 377 -19.99 2.71 13.41
N GLY A 378 -20.31 1.49 13.86
CA GLY A 378 -20.99 0.48 13.05
C GLY A 378 -21.00 -0.92 13.66
N GLU A 379 -21.68 -1.85 12.98
CA GLU A 379 -21.99 -3.21 13.45
C GLU A 379 -21.34 -4.27 12.55
N GLY A 380 -21.26 -5.53 12.99
CA GLY A 380 -20.79 -6.67 12.16
C GLY A 380 -21.71 -6.91 10.96
N ASN A 381 -21.14 -7.34 9.82
CA ASN A 381 -21.89 -7.53 8.58
C ASN A 381 -21.33 -8.58 7.60
N GLN A 382 -20.24 -9.27 7.93
CA GLN A 382 -19.62 -10.24 7.03
C GLN A 382 -19.05 -11.45 7.78
N GLU A 383 -19.71 -12.59 7.62
CA GLU A 383 -19.37 -13.82 8.34
C GLU A 383 -18.45 -14.76 7.55
N GLY A 384 -17.65 -15.54 8.28
CA GLY A 384 -16.91 -16.68 7.73
C GLY A 384 -15.64 -16.33 6.95
N VAL A 385 -15.25 -15.05 6.90
CA VAL A 385 -14.05 -14.59 6.20
C VAL A 385 -13.44 -13.38 6.91
N TRP A 386 -12.11 -13.24 6.85
CA TRP A 386 -11.43 -12.04 7.29
C TRP A 386 -11.77 -10.87 6.36
N TYR A 387 -12.11 -9.72 6.94
CA TYR A 387 -12.36 -8.48 6.21
C TYR A 387 -11.90 -7.24 6.99
N THR A 388 -11.52 -6.20 6.26
CA THR A 388 -10.96 -4.95 6.78
C THR A 388 -12.13 -4.03 6.98
N ARG A 389 -12.28 -3.58 8.22
CA ARG A 389 -13.18 -2.52 8.61
C ARG A 389 -12.49 -1.18 8.47
N SER A 390 -13.24 -0.20 8.01
CA SER A 390 -12.79 1.18 7.84
C SER A 390 -13.86 2.13 8.37
N PHE A 391 -13.46 3.04 9.25
CA PHE A 391 -14.33 4.08 9.77
C PHE A 391 -13.66 5.44 9.64
N ASN A 392 -14.37 6.38 9.02
CA ASN A 392 -13.93 7.77 8.95
C ASN A 392 -14.09 8.43 10.33
N LEU A 393 -13.00 8.98 10.86
CA LEU A 393 -12.96 9.67 12.14
C LEU A 393 -12.68 11.18 11.99
N ASN A 394 -12.91 11.76 10.80
CA ASN A 394 -12.60 13.16 10.54
C ASN A 394 -13.37 14.13 11.46
N SER A 395 -14.57 13.74 11.93
CA SER A 395 -15.35 14.54 12.90
C SER A 395 -14.70 14.63 14.28
N TYR A 396 -13.67 13.83 14.55
CA TYR A 396 -12.95 13.76 15.83
C TYR A 396 -11.57 14.41 15.77
N ILE A 397 -11.21 15.06 14.67
CA ILE A 397 -9.93 15.77 14.53
C ILE A 397 -9.78 16.85 15.62
N GLY A 398 -8.65 16.81 16.33
CA GLY A 398 -8.32 17.75 17.41
C GLY A 398 -8.86 17.37 18.79
N GLN A 399 -9.44 16.18 18.94
CA GLN A 399 -9.94 15.64 20.22
C GLN A 399 -8.89 14.79 20.93
#